data_AF-A0A7S0PBK9-F1
#
_entry.id   AF-A0A7S0PBK9-F1
#
_cell.length_a   1.000
_cell.length_b   1.000
_cell.length_c   1.000
_cell.angle_alpha   90.00
_cell.angle_beta   90.00
_cell.angle_gamma   90.00
#
_symmetry.space_group_name_H-M   'P 1'
#
loop_
_entity.id
_entity.type
_entity.pdbx_description
1 polymer ?
#
loop_
_entity_poly.entity_id
_entity_poly.type
_entity_poly.pdbx_seq_one_letter_code
_entity_poly.pdbx_strand_id
1 'polypeptide(L)'
;EHAGIGRAEVSVYCEGQRVNGNDGLVFTPEAPSYVDLLSMPDKAAPGGPPVQPLLKWKPLLENTVDFLVRLVDAEAAAGGSGAGCTATLFSSAGGRTVEQAATSLTPEQGKALVSVMRAHGKKDLVVECMVDEAAAKGVVRSLAGDHTAAALPADKVTSAALKLAYRRGLFYQRWVIIRLRPDKARANSVLTAVSTMEALADSVTPADVAAAIRQAMRAPQPGAARTA
;
A
#
# COMPACT_ATOMS: atom_id res chain seq x y z
N GLU A 1 -8.38 -2.27 49.97
CA GLU A 1 -7.71 -1.08 49.40
C GLU A 1 -7.01 -1.47 48.11
N HIS A 2 -7.13 -0.64 47.07
CA HIS A 2 -6.73 -0.96 45.71
C HIS A 2 -5.20 -1.06 45.57
N ALA A 3 -4.71 -2.23 45.18
CA ALA A 3 -3.36 -2.39 44.67
C ALA A 3 -3.22 -1.57 43.39
N GLY A 4 -2.37 -0.54 43.43
CA GLY A 4 -2.12 0.36 42.31
C GLY A 4 -1.60 -0.41 41.10
N ILE A 5 -2.30 -0.27 39.98
CA ILE A 5 -1.81 -0.70 38.67
C ILE A 5 -0.62 0.21 38.34
N GLY A 6 0.59 -0.31 38.51
CA GLY A 6 1.81 0.37 38.08
C GLY A 6 1.71 0.68 36.59
N ARG A 7 1.76 1.96 36.23
CA ARG A 7 1.98 2.38 34.84
C ARG A 7 3.35 1.86 34.43
N ALA A 8 3.38 0.76 33.67
CA ALA A 8 4.59 0.39 32.94
C ALA A 8 4.87 1.52 31.94
N GLU A 9 5.95 2.29 32.16
CA GLU A 9 6.49 3.16 31.13
C GLU A 9 6.93 2.27 29.97
N VAL A 10 6.13 2.26 28.90
CA VAL A 10 6.52 1.61 27.65
C VAL A 10 7.59 2.50 27.02
N SER A 11 8.85 2.27 27.35
CA SER A 11 9.95 2.94 26.67
C SER A 11 9.96 2.49 25.21
N VAL A 12 9.81 3.44 24.29
CA VAL A 12 9.87 3.21 22.85
C VAL A 12 11.31 2.95 22.38
N TYR A 13 12.30 3.25 23.24
CA TYR A 13 13.72 3.05 22.97
C TYR A 13 14.39 2.23 24.07
N CYS A 14 15.23 1.27 23.68
CA CYS A 14 16.15 0.54 24.54
C CYS A 14 17.54 0.63 23.91
N GLU A 15 18.55 1.05 24.68
CA GLU A 15 19.94 1.20 24.20
C GLU A 15 20.09 2.05 22.93
N GLY A 16 19.25 3.09 22.79
CA GLY A 16 19.24 3.96 21.61
C GLY A 16 18.56 3.36 20.37
N GLN A 17 18.05 2.13 20.46
CA GLN A 17 17.29 1.48 19.40
C GLN A 17 15.80 1.50 19.70
N ARG A 18 15.00 1.70 18.64
CA ARG A 18 13.54 1.67 18.74
C ARG A 18 13.09 0.22 18.93
N VAL A 19 12.28 -0.04 19.97
CA VAL A 19 11.84 -1.40 20.33
C VAL A 19 10.47 -1.78 19.78
N ASN A 20 9.71 -0.84 19.23
CA ASN A 20 8.45 -1.10 18.55
C ASN A 20 8.60 -1.06 17.02
N GLY A 21 7.64 -1.68 16.31
CA GLY A 21 7.57 -1.65 14.86
C GLY A 21 7.49 -0.22 14.31
N ASN A 22 8.08 -0.02 13.13
CA ASN A 22 8.08 1.24 12.40
C ASN A 22 7.45 1.00 11.02
N ASP A 23 6.51 1.86 10.64
CA ASP A 23 5.72 1.78 9.39
C ASP A 23 5.87 3.07 8.55
N GLY A 24 7.00 3.76 8.70
CA GLY A 24 7.34 4.99 8.00
C GLY A 24 7.39 6.24 8.90
N LEU A 25 7.03 7.38 8.30
CA LEU A 25 7.13 8.71 8.91
C LEU A 25 5.77 9.41 8.92
N VAL A 26 5.57 10.27 9.93
CA VAL A 26 4.40 11.15 10.02
C VAL A 26 4.89 12.59 10.08
N PHE A 27 4.45 13.43 9.15
CA PHE A 27 4.75 14.85 9.13
C PHE A 27 3.55 15.61 9.65
N THR A 28 3.77 16.26 10.80
CA THR A 28 2.77 17.11 11.44
C THR A 28 3.12 18.56 11.13
N PRO A 29 2.22 19.33 10.50
CA PRO A 29 2.44 20.75 10.28
C PRO A 29 2.53 21.50 11.61
N GLU A 30 3.37 22.53 11.67
CA GLU A 30 3.65 23.28 12.90
C GLU A 30 2.47 24.16 13.36
N ALA A 31 1.61 24.59 12.42
CA ALA A 31 0.70 25.72 12.62
C ALA A 31 -0.81 25.43 12.75
N PRO A 32 -1.43 24.34 12.26
CA PRO A 32 -2.87 24.16 12.44
C PRO A 32 -3.17 23.66 13.86
N SER A 33 -4.24 24.17 14.46
CA SER A 33 -4.78 23.58 15.68
C SER A 33 -5.28 22.15 15.38
N TYR A 34 -5.36 21.29 16.40
CA TYR A 34 -5.92 19.94 16.24
C TYR A 34 -7.35 19.96 15.65
N VAL A 35 -8.09 21.03 15.89
CA VAL A 35 -9.42 21.28 15.32
C VAL A 35 -9.33 21.53 13.82
N ASP A 36 -8.33 22.29 13.35
CA ASP A 36 -8.13 22.56 11.91
C ASP A 36 -7.76 21.27 11.15
N LEU A 37 -6.94 20.40 11.76
CA LEU A 37 -6.56 19.09 11.19
C LEU A 37 -7.75 18.12 11.05
N LEU A 38 -8.75 18.21 11.94
CA LEU A 38 -9.92 17.33 11.94
C LEU A 38 -11.12 17.89 11.15
N SER A 39 -11.12 19.18 10.79
CA SER A 39 -12.26 19.86 10.17
C SER A 39 -12.37 19.69 8.64
N MET A 40 -11.52 18.85 8.03
CA MET A 40 -11.45 18.55 6.58
C MET A 40 -11.07 19.77 5.68
N PRO A 41 -10.47 19.53 4.50
CA PRO A 41 -9.77 20.56 3.70
C PRO A 41 -10.67 21.45 2.83
N ASP A 42 -11.93 21.07 2.61
CA ASP A 42 -12.79 21.73 1.61
C ASP A 42 -13.37 23.08 2.07
N LYS A 43 -13.10 23.48 3.32
CA LYS A 43 -13.47 24.79 3.84
C LYS A 43 -12.26 25.48 4.45
N ALA A 44 -11.31 25.88 3.60
CA ALA A 44 -10.56 27.07 3.92
C ALA A 44 -11.58 28.18 4.27
N ALA A 45 -11.47 28.77 5.46
CA ALA A 45 -12.24 29.97 5.75
C ALA A 45 -12.00 30.98 4.61
N PRO A 46 -13.03 31.70 4.11
CA PRO A 46 -12.84 32.65 3.03
C PRO A 46 -11.69 33.62 3.35
N GLY A 47 -10.59 33.54 2.61
CA GLY A 47 -9.39 34.37 2.80
C GLY A 47 -8.32 33.83 3.77
N GLY A 48 -8.48 32.62 4.33
CA GLY A 48 -7.48 31.96 5.17
C GLY A 48 -6.45 31.15 4.36
N PRO A 49 -5.23 30.93 4.88
CA PRO A 49 -4.28 30.00 4.26
C PRO A 49 -4.85 28.58 4.25
N PRO A 50 -4.56 27.77 3.22
CA PRO A 50 -5.03 26.38 3.18
C PRO A 50 -4.49 25.62 4.40
N VAL A 51 -5.38 24.88 5.06
CA VAL A 51 -4.99 24.01 6.17
C VAL A 51 -4.04 22.95 5.62
N GLN A 52 -2.82 22.91 6.15
CA GLN A 52 -1.86 21.88 5.77
C GLN A 52 -2.31 20.54 6.38
N PRO A 53 -2.44 19.47 5.59
CA PRO A 53 -2.89 18.19 6.09
C PRO A 53 -1.79 17.48 6.90
N LEU A 54 -2.20 16.55 7.76
CA LEU A 54 -1.29 15.55 8.32
C LEU A 54 -0.85 14.62 7.20
N LEU A 55 0.46 14.41 7.04
CA LEU A 55 1.00 13.52 6.02
C LEU A 55 1.57 12.26 6.65
N LYS A 56 1.18 11.09 6.15
CA LYS A 56 1.86 9.82 6.42
C LYS A 56 2.66 9.42 5.18
N TRP A 57 3.94 9.16 5.36
CA TRP A 57 4.79 8.55 4.36
C TRP A 57 5.19 7.14 4.81
N LYS A 58 5.20 6.20 3.87
CA LYS A 58 5.61 4.82 4.08
C LYS A 58 6.52 4.38 2.95
N PRO A 59 7.59 3.60 3.21
CA PRO A 59 8.44 3.09 2.15
C PRO A 59 7.63 2.34 1.08
N LEU A 60 7.98 2.59 -0.19
CA LEU A 60 7.21 2.12 -1.34
C LEU A 60 6.88 0.62 -1.26
N LEU A 61 7.91 -0.19 -1.05
CA LEU A 61 7.82 -1.65 -1.02
C LEU A 61 7.06 -2.21 0.19
N GLU A 62 6.79 -1.38 1.20
CA GLU A 62 6.03 -1.81 2.37
C GLU A 62 4.52 -1.58 2.21
N ASN A 63 4.09 -0.91 1.14
CA ASN A 63 2.66 -0.78 0.85
C ASN A 63 2.10 -2.11 0.35
N THR A 64 1.15 -2.65 1.11
CA THR A 64 0.56 -3.96 0.86
C THR A 64 -0.91 -3.86 0.48
N VAL A 65 -1.37 -4.87 -0.24
CA VAL A 65 -2.79 -5.08 -0.56
C VAL A 65 -3.14 -6.52 -0.22
N ASP A 66 -4.26 -6.69 0.48
CA ASP A 66 -4.82 -8.01 0.74
C ASP A 66 -5.70 -8.43 -0.45
N PHE A 67 -5.24 -9.41 -1.21
CA PHE A 67 -5.97 -10.00 -2.33
C PHE A 67 -6.57 -11.35 -1.96
N LEU A 68 -7.48 -11.82 -2.80
CA LEU A 68 -7.99 -13.18 -2.77
C LEU A 68 -7.23 -14.01 -3.81
N VAL A 69 -6.80 -15.21 -3.42
CA VAL A 69 -6.33 -16.28 -4.32
C VAL A 69 -7.35 -17.42 -4.28
N ARG A 70 -7.72 -17.95 -5.45
CA ARG A 70 -8.64 -19.09 -5.54
C ARG A 70 -7.86 -20.40 -5.61
N LEU A 71 -8.50 -21.48 -5.17
CA LEU A 71 -7.91 -22.82 -5.16
C LEU A 71 -7.46 -23.23 -6.56
N VAL A 72 -8.26 -22.93 -7.58
CA VAL A 72 -7.96 -23.25 -8.98
C VAL A 72 -6.67 -22.56 -9.48
N ASP A 73 -6.42 -21.32 -9.06
CA ASP A 73 -5.21 -20.57 -9.42
C ASP A 73 -3.98 -21.15 -8.68
N ALA A 74 -4.17 -21.57 -7.42
CA ALA A 74 -3.13 -22.24 -6.64
C ALA A 74 -2.79 -23.64 -7.19
N GLU A 75 -3.80 -24.40 -7.65
CA GLU A 75 -3.62 -25.72 -8.27
C GLU A 75 -2.92 -25.61 -9.62
N ALA A 76 -3.29 -24.63 -10.44
CA ALA A 76 -2.59 -24.32 -11.68
C ALA A 76 -1.12 -24.01 -11.41
N ALA A 77 -0.82 -23.25 -10.35
CA ALA A 77 0.55 -22.97 -9.98
C ALA A 77 1.31 -24.19 -9.43
N ALA A 78 0.63 -25.06 -8.67
CA ALA A 78 1.22 -26.28 -8.12
C ALA A 78 1.61 -27.31 -9.19
N GLY A 79 0.91 -27.31 -10.33
CA GLY A 79 1.11 -28.26 -11.44
C GLY A 79 2.13 -27.84 -12.50
N GLY A 80 2.65 -26.61 -12.45
CA GLY A 80 3.59 -26.12 -13.46
C GLY A 80 5.05 -26.57 -13.26
N SER A 81 5.86 -26.41 -14.32
CA SER A 81 7.26 -26.83 -14.37
C SER A 81 8.23 -25.64 -14.25
N GLY A 82 8.88 -25.50 -13.09
CA GLY A 82 10.18 -24.85 -12.89
C GLY A 82 10.28 -23.32 -12.96
N ALA A 83 9.56 -22.66 -13.87
CA ALA A 83 9.52 -21.20 -13.96
C ALA A 83 8.17 -20.73 -13.41
N GLY A 84 8.19 -20.08 -12.24
CA GLY A 84 7.00 -19.77 -11.44
C GLY A 84 5.74 -19.43 -12.23
N CYS A 85 4.64 -20.08 -11.88
CA CYS A 85 3.36 -19.92 -12.54
C CYS A 85 2.65 -18.65 -12.07
N THR A 86 1.97 -18.01 -13.01
CA THR A 86 1.14 -16.85 -12.73
C THR A 86 -0.17 -17.30 -12.11
N ALA A 87 -0.45 -16.85 -10.89
CA ALA A 87 -1.74 -17.00 -10.22
C ALA A 87 -2.47 -15.66 -10.17
N THR A 88 -3.76 -15.70 -10.47
CA THR A 88 -4.61 -14.50 -10.52
C THR A 88 -4.98 -14.03 -9.11
N LEU A 89 -4.99 -12.72 -8.89
CA LEU A 89 -5.34 -12.06 -7.64
C LEU A 89 -6.62 -11.23 -7.81
N PHE A 90 -7.52 -11.37 -6.85
CA PHE A 90 -8.84 -10.72 -6.89
C PHE A 90 -9.06 -9.78 -5.71
N SER A 91 -9.80 -8.70 -5.97
CA SER A 91 -10.30 -7.77 -4.95
C SER A 91 -11.81 -7.81 -4.84
N SER A 92 -12.32 -7.31 -3.72
CA SER A 92 -13.76 -7.24 -3.45
C SER A 92 -14.41 -6.02 -4.10
N ALA A 93 -15.52 -6.21 -4.80
CA ALA A 93 -16.33 -5.17 -5.41
C ALA A 93 -17.82 -5.41 -5.12
N GLY A 94 -18.33 -4.82 -4.04
CA GLY A 94 -19.77 -4.81 -3.74
C GLY A 94 -20.40 -6.21 -3.68
N GLY A 95 -19.73 -7.19 -3.08
CA GLY A 95 -20.21 -8.57 -2.96
C GLY A 95 -19.76 -9.52 -4.08
N ARG A 96 -19.05 -9.01 -5.09
CA ARG A 96 -18.38 -9.82 -6.13
C ARG A 96 -16.87 -9.72 -5.98
N THR A 97 -16.14 -10.62 -6.63
CA THR A 97 -14.69 -10.56 -6.76
C THR A 97 -14.32 -10.12 -8.17
N VAL A 98 -13.38 -9.20 -8.30
CA VAL A 98 -12.86 -8.68 -9.58
C VAL A 98 -11.38 -8.97 -9.66
N GLU A 99 -10.93 -9.52 -10.78
CA GLU A 99 -9.52 -9.71 -11.08
C GLU A 99 -8.82 -8.36 -11.12
N GLN A 100 -7.69 -8.24 -10.41
CA GLN A 100 -6.99 -6.96 -10.30
C GLN A 100 -5.49 -7.07 -10.53
N ALA A 101 -4.90 -8.22 -10.21
CA ALA A 101 -3.45 -8.38 -10.22
C ALA A 101 -3.09 -9.84 -10.46
N ALA A 102 -1.79 -10.10 -10.55
CA ALA A 102 -1.26 -11.45 -10.59
C ALA A 102 -0.02 -11.57 -9.70
N THR A 103 0.22 -12.77 -9.21
CA THR A 103 1.42 -13.15 -8.48
C THR A 103 2.14 -14.28 -9.19
N SER A 104 3.45 -14.39 -9.01
CA SER A 104 4.21 -15.53 -9.50
C SER A 104 4.52 -16.45 -8.34
N LEU A 105 4.07 -17.70 -8.47
CA LEU A 105 4.23 -18.73 -7.47
C LEU A 105 5.14 -19.81 -8.01
N THR A 106 6.11 -20.22 -7.20
CA THR A 106 6.80 -21.50 -7.43
C THR A 106 5.81 -22.67 -7.28
N PRO A 107 6.07 -23.82 -7.93
CA PRO A 107 5.27 -25.02 -7.73
C PRO A 107 5.13 -25.40 -6.24
N GLU A 108 6.19 -25.19 -5.45
CA GLU A 108 6.22 -25.43 -4.01
C GLU A 108 5.27 -24.50 -3.25
N GLN A 109 5.27 -23.20 -3.57
CA GLN A 109 4.33 -22.24 -3.00
C GLN A 109 2.88 -22.56 -3.40
N GLY A 110 2.64 -22.96 -4.65
CA GLY A 110 1.33 -23.42 -5.11
C GLY A 110 0.85 -24.63 -4.30
N LYS A 111 1.69 -25.66 -4.15
CA LYS A 111 1.38 -26.86 -3.34
C LYS A 111 1.09 -26.50 -1.88
N ALA A 112 1.85 -25.59 -1.30
CA ALA A 112 1.63 -25.13 0.07
C ALA A 112 0.26 -24.43 0.23
N LEU A 113 -0.09 -23.52 -0.69
CA LEU A 113 -1.41 -22.88 -0.69
C LEU A 113 -2.54 -23.90 -0.84
N VAL A 114 -2.44 -24.81 -1.80
CA VAL A 114 -3.42 -25.89 -2.02
C VAL A 114 -3.59 -26.73 -0.75
N SER A 115 -2.50 -27.10 -0.09
CA SER A 115 -2.52 -27.87 1.15
C SER A 115 -3.29 -27.14 2.25
N VAL A 116 -2.99 -25.86 2.50
CA VAL A 116 -3.67 -25.02 3.50
C VAL A 116 -5.16 -24.89 3.15
N MET A 117 -5.48 -24.57 1.91
CA MET A 117 -6.87 -24.38 1.46
C MET A 117 -7.70 -25.65 1.63
N ARG A 118 -7.17 -26.82 1.23
CA ARG A 118 -7.85 -28.10 1.40
C ARG A 118 -7.98 -28.51 2.86
N ALA A 119 -6.93 -28.34 3.68
CA ALA A 119 -6.96 -28.66 5.10
C ALA A 119 -8.05 -27.88 5.87
N HIS A 120 -8.34 -26.65 5.43
CA HIS A 120 -9.37 -25.80 6.02
C HIS A 120 -10.70 -25.81 5.24
N GLY A 121 -10.86 -26.65 4.21
CA GLY A 121 -12.08 -26.71 3.39
C GLY A 121 -12.41 -25.39 2.66
N LYS A 122 -11.40 -24.55 2.41
CA LYS A 122 -11.55 -23.24 1.78
C LYS A 122 -11.32 -23.32 0.27
N LYS A 123 -12.20 -22.66 -0.49
CA LYS A 123 -12.04 -22.48 -1.95
C LYS A 123 -11.24 -21.23 -2.28
N ASP A 124 -11.22 -20.26 -1.38
CA ASP A 124 -10.54 -19.00 -1.53
C ASP A 124 -9.76 -18.65 -0.26
N LEU A 125 -8.64 -17.96 -0.41
CA LEU A 125 -7.80 -17.52 0.68
C LEU A 125 -7.44 -16.05 0.51
N VAL A 126 -7.54 -15.29 1.59
CA VAL A 126 -7.02 -13.92 1.60
C VAL A 126 -5.52 -13.97 1.90
N VAL A 127 -4.74 -13.33 1.03
CA VAL A 127 -3.29 -13.23 1.11
C VAL A 127 -2.89 -11.77 1.09
N GLU A 128 -1.92 -11.40 1.90
CA GLU A 128 -1.33 -10.07 1.84
C GLU A 128 -0.19 -10.10 0.84
N CYS A 129 -0.20 -9.14 -0.08
CA CYS A 129 0.80 -9.01 -1.12
C CYS A 129 1.47 -7.64 -1.08
N MET A 130 2.74 -7.62 -1.46
CA MET A 130 3.47 -6.40 -1.80
C MET A 130 3.82 -6.39 -3.28
N VAL A 131 4.11 -5.22 -3.85
CA VAL A 131 4.62 -5.13 -5.22
C VAL A 131 6.01 -5.78 -5.30
N ASP A 132 6.28 -6.54 -6.36
CA ASP A 132 7.62 -7.06 -6.66
C ASP A 132 8.56 -5.87 -6.90
N GLU A 133 9.70 -5.83 -6.20
CA GLU A 133 10.67 -4.74 -6.31
C GLU A 133 11.18 -4.55 -7.75
N ALA A 134 11.35 -5.63 -8.51
CA ALA A 134 11.75 -5.55 -9.91
C ALA A 134 10.64 -4.92 -10.77
N ALA A 135 9.37 -5.26 -10.49
CA ALA A 135 8.22 -4.65 -11.14
C ALA A 135 8.06 -3.17 -10.72
N ALA A 136 8.25 -2.85 -9.44
CA ALA A 136 8.21 -1.48 -8.92
C ALA A 136 9.26 -0.58 -9.59
N LYS A 137 10.51 -1.06 -9.72
CA LYS A 137 11.57 -0.37 -10.48
C LYS A 137 11.25 -0.27 -11.97
N GLY A 138 10.56 -1.27 -12.53
CA GLY A 138 10.10 -1.28 -13.92
C GLY A 138 8.96 -0.29 -14.20
N VAL A 139 8.09 -0.02 -13.22
CA VAL A 139 6.97 0.93 -13.33
C VAL A 139 7.47 2.37 -13.33
N VAL A 140 8.50 2.66 -12.54
CA VAL A 140 9.25 3.93 -12.61
C VAL A 140 9.83 4.15 -14.02
N ARG A 141 10.14 3.07 -14.77
CA ARG A 141 10.61 3.14 -16.16
C ARG A 141 9.47 3.11 -17.20
N SER A 142 8.40 2.37 -16.98
CA SER A 142 7.28 2.17 -17.92
C SER A 142 6.32 3.36 -17.98
N LEU A 143 6.26 4.20 -16.93
CA LEU A 143 5.65 5.53 -17.05
C LEU A 143 6.37 6.44 -18.07
N ALA A 144 7.51 6.00 -18.63
CA ALA A 144 8.21 6.61 -19.75
C ALA A 144 8.13 5.81 -21.08
N GLY A 145 7.36 4.71 -21.18
CA GLY A 145 7.21 3.97 -22.44
C GLY A 145 6.49 2.60 -22.33
N ASP A 146 5.51 2.43 -23.24
CA ASP A 146 4.81 1.24 -23.74
C ASP A 146 4.26 0.17 -22.77
N HIS A 147 2.95 -0.10 -22.87
CA HIS A 147 2.22 -1.16 -22.17
C HIS A 147 1.75 -2.24 -23.15
N THR A 148 2.27 -3.46 -23.01
CA THR A 148 1.84 -4.66 -23.74
C THR A 148 1.45 -5.77 -22.74
N ALA A 149 0.30 -5.62 -22.09
CA ALA A 149 -0.40 -6.72 -21.42
C ALA A 149 -1.90 -6.55 -21.67
N ALA A 150 -2.63 -7.65 -21.88
CA ALA A 150 -4.04 -7.65 -22.25
C ALA A 150 -4.86 -6.87 -21.23
N ALA A 151 -5.21 -5.66 -21.60
CA ALA A 151 -5.72 -4.64 -20.71
C ALA A 151 -7.26 -4.71 -20.69
N LEU A 152 -7.88 -4.54 -19.51
CA LEU A 152 -9.34 -4.38 -19.42
C LEU A 152 -9.76 -3.16 -20.27
N PRO A 153 -10.76 -3.27 -21.17
CA PRO A 153 -11.16 -2.15 -22.02
C PRO A 153 -11.48 -0.90 -21.18
N ALA A 154 -10.85 0.24 -21.50
CA ALA A 154 -10.94 1.47 -20.70
C ALA A 154 -12.39 2.00 -20.56
N ASP A 155 -13.26 1.65 -21.50
CA ASP A 155 -14.70 1.90 -21.52
C ASP A 155 -15.47 1.08 -20.47
N LYS A 156 -14.94 -0.06 -20.03
CA LYS A 156 -15.52 -0.90 -18.98
C LYS A 156 -15.09 -0.52 -17.57
N VAL A 157 -14.15 0.42 -17.44
CA VAL A 157 -13.67 0.91 -16.15
C VAL A 157 -14.54 2.09 -15.71
N THR A 158 -15.28 1.96 -14.61
CA THR A 158 -16.29 2.95 -14.22
C THR A 158 -15.80 4.06 -13.28
N SER A 159 -14.77 3.81 -12.46
CA SER A 159 -14.22 4.81 -11.52
C SER A 159 -13.03 5.57 -12.10
N ALA A 160 -12.94 6.87 -11.81
CA ALA A 160 -11.81 7.72 -12.21
C ALA A 160 -10.47 7.22 -11.68
N ALA A 161 -10.44 6.72 -10.44
CA ALA A 161 -9.25 6.15 -9.81
C ALA A 161 -8.81 4.86 -10.54
N LEU A 162 -9.74 3.96 -10.88
CA LEU A 162 -9.40 2.79 -11.69
C LEU A 162 -8.90 3.19 -13.08
N LYS A 163 -9.50 4.20 -13.73
CA LYS A 163 -9.03 4.71 -15.03
C LYS A 163 -7.63 5.28 -14.93
N LEU A 164 -7.28 5.94 -13.82
CA LEU A 164 -5.95 6.49 -13.59
C LEU A 164 -4.92 5.37 -13.38
N ALA A 165 -5.20 4.43 -12.48
CA ALA A 165 -4.31 3.30 -12.23
C ALA A 165 -4.10 2.43 -13.48
N TYR A 166 -5.14 2.28 -14.32
CA TYR A 166 -5.06 1.62 -15.61
C TYR A 166 -4.15 2.37 -16.58
N ARG A 167 -4.35 3.69 -16.74
CA ARG A 167 -3.51 4.54 -17.61
C ARG A 167 -2.05 4.57 -17.19
N ARG A 168 -1.76 4.32 -15.91
CA ARG A 168 -0.41 4.27 -15.34
C ARG A 168 0.22 2.86 -15.39
N GLY A 169 -0.43 1.87 -16.02
CA GLY A 169 0.10 0.50 -16.12
C GLY A 169 0.23 -0.21 -14.77
N LEU A 170 -0.56 0.18 -13.76
CA LEU A 170 -0.45 -0.34 -12.40
C LEU A 170 -1.20 -1.67 -12.21
N PHE A 171 -2.15 -1.95 -13.11
CA PHE A 171 -2.80 -3.25 -13.19
C PHE A 171 -1.84 -4.26 -13.83
N TYR A 172 -1.83 -5.49 -13.33
CA TYR A 172 -0.96 -6.58 -13.80
C TYR A 172 0.54 -6.43 -13.50
N GLN A 173 0.92 -5.57 -12.56
CA GLN A 173 2.25 -5.69 -11.94
C GLN A 173 2.38 -7.05 -11.23
N ARG A 174 3.61 -7.57 -11.15
CA ARG A 174 3.87 -8.77 -10.34
C ARG A 174 3.79 -8.39 -8.87
N TRP A 175 2.92 -9.07 -8.14
CA TRP A 175 2.83 -9.00 -6.70
C TRP A 175 3.45 -10.23 -6.06
N VAL A 176 3.99 -10.07 -4.86
CA VAL A 176 4.57 -11.16 -4.07
C VAL A 176 3.72 -11.37 -2.83
N ILE A 177 3.26 -12.60 -2.61
CA ILE A 177 2.57 -12.97 -1.38
C ILE A 177 3.59 -12.93 -0.23
N ILE A 178 3.30 -12.12 0.80
CA ILE A 178 4.15 -12.02 1.99
C ILE A 178 3.62 -12.83 3.16
N ARG A 179 2.28 -12.96 3.29
CA ARG A 179 1.66 -13.80 4.31
C ARG A 179 0.20 -14.13 3.99
N LEU A 180 -0.31 -15.12 4.70
CA LEU A 180 -1.73 -15.46 4.69
C LEU A 180 -2.49 -14.54 5.67
N ARG A 181 -3.74 -14.24 5.37
CA ARG A 181 -4.64 -13.40 6.21
C ARG A 181 -5.83 -14.21 6.71
N PRO A 182 -5.62 -15.19 7.60
CA PRO A 182 -6.71 -16.01 8.12
C PRO A 182 -7.72 -15.19 8.94
N ASP A 183 -7.29 -14.03 9.45
CA ASP A 183 -8.10 -13.03 10.16
C ASP A 183 -9.12 -12.32 9.26
N LYS A 184 -8.94 -12.37 7.93
CA LYS A 184 -9.78 -11.67 6.97
C LYS A 184 -10.76 -12.60 6.26
N ALA A 185 -12.05 -12.27 6.39
CA ALA A 185 -13.11 -12.92 5.63
C ALA A 185 -13.16 -12.49 4.15
N ARG A 186 -12.64 -11.30 3.83
CA ARG A 186 -12.69 -10.70 2.50
C ARG A 186 -11.36 -10.01 2.17
N ALA A 187 -10.98 -10.06 0.90
CA ALA A 187 -9.92 -9.24 0.34
C ALA A 187 -10.26 -7.74 0.45
N ASN A 188 -9.26 -6.88 0.25
CA ASN A 188 -9.47 -5.45 0.18
C ASN A 188 -10.49 -5.10 -0.91
N SER A 189 -11.18 -3.97 -0.72
CA SER A 189 -12.03 -3.44 -1.77
C SER A 189 -11.18 -3.03 -2.97
N VAL A 190 -11.75 -3.07 -4.17
CA VAL A 190 -11.06 -2.57 -5.38
C VAL A 190 -10.58 -1.12 -5.18
N LEU A 191 -11.38 -0.27 -4.52
CA LEU A 191 -11.00 1.11 -4.24
C LEU A 191 -9.76 1.20 -3.34
N THR A 192 -9.71 0.39 -2.28
CA THR A 192 -8.54 0.33 -1.39
C THR A 192 -7.29 -0.09 -2.16
N ALA A 193 -7.39 -1.15 -2.97
CA ALA A 193 -6.28 -1.63 -3.76
C ALA A 193 -5.80 -0.58 -4.79
N VAL A 194 -6.73 0.14 -5.42
CA VAL A 194 -6.40 1.23 -6.35
C VAL A 194 -5.71 2.39 -5.63
N SER A 195 -6.20 2.83 -4.46
CA SER A 195 -5.55 3.88 -3.69
C SER A 195 -4.13 3.49 -3.25
N THR A 196 -3.91 2.22 -2.91
CA THR A 196 -2.55 1.72 -2.66
C THR A 196 -1.69 1.77 -3.93
N MET A 197 -2.23 1.39 -5.09
CA MET A 197 -1.52 1.51 -6.36
C MET A 197 -1.21 2.97 -6.72
N GLU A 198 -2.11 3.92 -6.46
CA GLU A 198 -1.86 5.36 -6.64
C GLU A 198 -0.71 5.84 -5.76
N ALA A 199 -0.70 5.46 -4.48
CA ALA A 199 0.41 5.75 -3.57
C ALA A 199 1.74 5.11 -4.05
N LEU A 200 1.68 3.91 -4.62
CA LEU A 200 2.84 3.29 -5.25
C LEU A 200 3.33 4.08 -6.47
N ALA A 201 2.41 4.59 -7.28
CA ALA A 201 2.77 5.35 -8.48
C ALA A 201 3.46 6.68 -8.17
N ASP A 202 3.11 7.33 -7.04
CA ASP A 202 3.75 8.57 -6.62
C ASP A 202 5.24 8.38 -6.28
N SER A 203 5.68 7.13 -6.03
CA SER A 203 7.09 6.71 -6.01
C SER A 203 8.03 7.54 -5.13
N VAL A 204 7.52 8.18 -4.08
CA VAL A 204 8.33 9.04 -3.19
C VAL A 204 9.29 8.16 -2.39
N THR A 205 10.57 8.20 -2.75
CA THR A 205 11.61 7.37 -2.14
C THR A 205 12.12 7.95 -0.82
N PRO A 206 12.80 7.16 0.02
CA PRO A 206 13.48 7.69 1.20
C PRO A 206 14.47 8.81 0.87
N ALA A 207 15.12 8.75 -0.31
CA ALA A 207 16.06 9.76 -0.76
C ALA A 207 15.36 11.09 -1.09
N ASP A 208 14.17 11.03 -1.71
CA ASP A 208 13.35 12.21 -2.00
C ASP A 208 12.89 12.89 -0.71
N VAL A 209 12.41 12.10 0.26
CA VAL A 209 12.04 12.60 1.59
C VAL A 209 13.24 13.27 2.27
N ALA A 210 14.40 12.63 2.27
CA ALA A 210 15.61 13.19 2.86
C ALA A 210 16.09 14.46 2.12
N ALA A 211 15.90 14.55 0.80
CA ALA A 211 16.19 15.75 0.03
C ALA A 211 15.24 16.89 0.39
N ALA A 212 13.93 16.62 0.47
CA ALA A 212 12.91 17.61 0.85
C ALA A 212 13.15 18.16 2.27
N ILE A 213 13.47 17.31 3.24
CA ILE A 213 13.81 17.74 4.61
C ILE A 213 15.05 18.65 4.59
N ARG A 214 16.13 18.24 3.91
CA ARG A 214 17.36 19.05 3.81
C ARG A 214 17.12 20.39 3.13
N GLN A 215 16.26 20.42 2.11
CA GLN A 215 15.86 21.66 1.45
C GLN A 215 15.08 22.57 2.40
N ALA A 216 14.12 22.02 3.14
CA ALA A 216 13.32 22.77 4.12
C ALA A 216 14.19 23.35 5.24
N MET A 217 15.17 22.59 5.75
CA MET A 217 16.11 23.06 6.77
C MET A 217 17.02 24.21 6.30
N ARG A 218 17.24 24.34 4.99
CA ARG A 218 18.05 25.42 4.39
C ARG A 218 17.21 26.63 3.99
N ALA A 219 15.89 26.48 3.93
CA ALA A 219 15.00 27.59 3.60
C ALA A 219 15.02 28.62 4.74
N PRO A 220 15.04 29.93 4.45
CA PRO A 220 14.89 30.95 5.48
C PRO A 220 13.58 30.73 6.22
N GLN A 221 13.63 30.63 7.55
CA GLN A 221 12.40 30.52 8.32
C GLN A 221 11.56 31.80 8.13
N PRO A 222 10.30 31.71 7.70
CA PRO A 222 9.41 32.86 7.60
C PRO A 222 9.10 33.37 9.00
N GLY A 223 9.98 34.21 9.54
CA GLY A 223 9.87 34.74 10.91
C GLY A 223 11.15 35.37 11.46
N ALA A 224 12.33 34.97 10.97
CA ALA A 224 13.60 35.50 11.49
C ALA A 224 13.92 36.96 11.05
N ALA A 225 13.08 37.57 10.22
CA ALA A 225 13.26 38.94 9.70
C ALA A 225 12.33 39.98 10.36
N ARG A 226 11.79 39.72 11.55
CA ARG A 226 10.99 40.70 12.31
C ARG A 226 11.56 40.94 13.71
N THR A 227 12.82 41.32 13.80
CA THR A 227 13.35 42.17 14.90
C THR A 227 14.76 42.62 14.51
N ALA A 228 14.85 43.78 13.88
CA ALA A 228 16.01 44.67 13.89
C ALA A 228 15.48 46.09 14.04
#